data_AF-A0A964MW87-F1
#
_entry.id   AF-A0A964MW87-F1
#
_cell.length_a   1.000
_cell.length_b   1.000
_cell.length_c   1.000
_cell.angle_alpha   90.00
_cell.angle_beta   90.00
_cell.angle_gamma   90.00
#
_symmetry.space_group_name_H-M   'P 1'
#
loop_
_entity.id
_entity.type
_entity.pdbx_description
1 polymer ?
#
loop_
_entity_poly.entity_id
_entity_poly.type
_entity_poly.pdbx_seq_one_letter_code
_entity_poly.pdbx_strand_id
1 'polypeptide(L)' 'MKKPILGMALGGVLGVFDGLTALVSAPELRDQIMGIVIGSTFKGLVAGVLIGWFAYRVRSLAAGTIAGVLISGFFA' A
#
# COMPACT_ATOMS: atom_id res chain seq x y z
N MET A 1 5.16 16.54 -9.39
CA MET A 1 5.41 15.76 -8.14
C MET A 1 6.35 14.60 -8.44
N LYS A 2 7.28 14.25 -7.54
CA LYS A 2 8.12 13.06 -7.71
C LYS A 2 7.20 11.82 -7.59
N LYS A 3 7.14 10.97 -8.62
CA LYS A 3 6.29 9.76 -8.67
C LYS A 3 6.39 8.86 -7.40
N PRO A 4 7.55 8.72 -6.73
CA PRO A 4 7.65 8.01 -5.45
C PRO A 4 6.83 8.63 -4.31
N ILE A 5 6.73 9.96 -4.23
CA ILE A 5 5.97 10.65 -3.18
C ILE A 5 4.47 10.41 -3.38
N LEU A 6 4.02 10.45 -4.64
CA LEU A 6 2.63 10.13 -4.98
C LEU A 6 2.31 8.66 -4.64
N GLY A 7 3.20 7.74 -5.01
CA GLY A 7 3.05 6.32 -4.68
C GLY A 7 3.00 6.08 -3.18
N MET A 8 3.90 6.69 -2.41
CA MET A 8 3.89 6.63 -0.94
C MET A 8 2.58 7.16 -0.35
N ALA A 9 2.12 8.34 -0.79
CA ALA A 9 0.89 8.94 -0.28
C ALA A 9 -0.33 8.05 -0.56
N LEU A 10 -0.48 7.56 -1.79
CA LEU A 10 -1.55 6.64 -2.16
C LEU A 10 -1.47 5.33 -1.39
N GLY A 11 -0.28 4.74 -1.28
CA GLY A 11 -0.05 3.51 -0.54
C GLY A 11 -0.36 3.64 0.94
N GLY A 12 0.03 4.75 1.57
CA GLY A 12 -0.28 5.03 2.98
C GLY A 12 -1.78 5.18 3.22
N VAL A 13 -2.49 5.93 2.37
CA VAL A 13 -3.95 6.08 2.46
C VAL A 13 -4.65 4.73 2.30
N LEU A 14 -4.30 3.96 1.27
CA LEU A 14 -4.89 2.65 1.02
C LEU A 14 -4.57 1.65 2.14
N GLY A 15 -3.36 1.71 2.72
CA GLY A 15 -2.98 0.86 3.86
C GLY A 15 -3.75 1.17 5.15
N VAL A 16 -4.10 2.44 5.39
CA VAL A 16 -5.01 2.80 6.51
C VAL A 16 -6.39 2.19 6.28
N PHE A 17 -6.95 2.31 5.08
CA PHE A 17 -8.26 1.72 4.76
C PHE A 17 -8.25 0.19 4.85
N ASP A 18 -7.17 -0.46 4.42
CA ASP A 18 -6.99 -1.91 4.56
C ASP A 18 -7.01 -2.32 6.04
N GLY A 19 -6.22 -1.66 6.89
CA GLY A 19 -6.20 -1.96 8.31
C GLY A 19 -7.52 -1.65 9.03
N LEU A 20 -8.24 -0.60 8.62
CA LEU A 20 -9.56 -0.27 9.16
C LEU A 20 -10.65 -1.27 8.72
N THR A 21 -10.46 -1.97 7.59
CA THR A 21 -11.38 -3.01 7.13
C THR A 21 -11.47 -4.17 8.15
N ALA A 22 -10.41 -4.39 8.95
CA ALA A 22 -10.41 -5.36 10.04
C ALA A 22 -11.46 -5.10 11.13
N LEU A 23 -11.98 -3.87 11.27
CA LEU A 23 -13.09 -3.57 12.20
C LEU A 23 -14.37 -4.31 11.84
N VAL A 24 -14.53 -4.64 10.55
CA VAL A 24 -15.68 -5.32 9.97
C VAL A 24 -15.37 -6.79 9.69
N SER A 25 -14.17 -7.11 9.19
CA SER A 25 -13.81 -8.48 8.80
C SER A 25 -13.29 -9.36 9.94
N ALA A 26 -12.71 -8.79 10.99
CA ALA A 26 -12.17 -9.52 12.16
C ALA A 26 -12.54 -8.81 13.47
N PRO A 27 -13.84 -8.77 13.83
CA PRO A 27 -14.32 -8.05 15.02
C PRO A 27 -13.73 -8.57 16.34
N GLU A 28 -13.28 -9.82 16.40
CA GLU A 28 -12.57 -10.43 17.52
C GLU A 28 -11.17 -9.86 17.77
N LEU A 29 -10.59 -9.15 16.80
CA LEU A 29 -9.26 -8.51 16.91
C LEU A 29 -9.33 -6.98 17.13
N ARG A 30 -10.50 -6.45 17.51
CA ARG A 30 -10.70 -5.00 17.73
C ARG A 30 -9.73 -4.38 18.74
N ASP A 31 -9.37 -5.12 19.78
CA ASP A 31 -8.41 -4.64 20.78
C ASP A 31 -7.00 -4.44 20.19
N GLN A 32 -6.71 -5.10 19.07
CA GLN A 32 -5.44 -5.02 18.34
C GLN A 32 -5.54 -4.15 17.08
N ILE A 33 -6.66 -3.44 16.87
CA ILE A 33 -6.92 -2.71 15.62
C ILE A 33 -5.85 -1.67 15.32
N MET A 34 -5.31 -1.01 16.34
CA MET A 34 -4.21 -0.05 16.16
C MET A 34 -2.96 -0.72 15.58
N GLY A 35 -2.63 -1.93 16.04
CA GLY A 35 -1.51 -2.70 15.48
C GLY A 35 -1.76 -3.12 14.04
N ILE A 36 -3.00 -3.52 13.72
CA ILE A 36 -3.40 -3.89 12.36
C ILE A 36 -3.32 -2.68 11.42
N VAL A 37 -3.86 -1.52 11.82
CA VAL A 37 -3.81 -0.28 11.03
C VAL A 37 -2.38 0.16 10.80
N ILE A 38 -1.52 0.14 11.82
CA ILE A 38 -0.10 0.48 11.67
C ILE A 38 0.59 -0.50 10.71
N GLY A 39 0.35 -1.80 10.85
CA GLY A 39 0.91 -2.84 9.99
C GLY A 39 0.51 -2.67 8.52
N SER A 40 -0.79 -2.53 8.25
CA SER A 40 -1.31 -2.32 6.89
C SER A 40 -0.86 -0.99 6.29
N THR A 41 -0.78 0.08 7.09
CA THR A 41 -0.24 1.37 6.63
C THR A 41 1.23 1.24 6.24
N PHE A 42 2.04 0.54 7.04
CA PHE A 42 3.46 0.33 6.72
C PHE A 42 3.64 -0.47 5.42
N LYS A 43 2.90 -1.58 5.25
CA LYS A 43 2.87 -2.35 4.00
C LYS A 43 2.51 -1.47 2.81
N GLY A 44 1.45 -0.68 2.94
CA GLY A 44 0.98 0.25 1.92
C GLY A 44 2.01 1.31 1.55
N LEU A 45 2.68 1.91 2.52
CA LEU A 45 3.76 2.88 2.30
C LEU A 45 4.93 2.25 1.53
N VAL A 46 5.40 1.08 1.95
CA VAL A 46 6.51 0.37 1.30
C VAL A 46 6.14 0.00 -0.14
N ALA A 47 4.97 -0.61 -0.35
CA ALA A 47 4.48 -0.94 -1.68
C ALA A 47 4.37 0.32 -2.57
N GLY A 48 3.78 1.40 -2.03
CA GLY A 48 3.63 2.68 -2.72
C GLY A 48 4.96 3.31 -3.15
N VAL A 49 5.98 3.28 -2.30
CA VAL A 49 7.32 3.76 -2.63
C VAL A 49 7.95 2.93 -3.73
N LEU A 50 7.90 1.61 -3.63
CA LEU A 50 8.50 0.69 -4.61
C LEU A 50 7.85 0.87 -5.99
N ILE A 51 6.52 0.94 -6.04
CA ILE A 51 5.75 1.16 -7.28
C ILE A 51 6.07 2.54 -7.86
N GLY A 52 6.05 3.59 -7.03
CA GLY A 52 6.32 4.95 -7.46
C GLY A 52 7.77 5.14 -7.96
N TRP A 53 8.74 4.45 -7.36
CA TRP A 53 10.13 4.40 -7.80
C TRP A 53 10.27 3.65 -9.13
N PHE A 54 9.65 2.48 -9.28
CA PHE A 54 9.68 1.72 -10.53
C PHE A 54 9.04 2.52 -11.69
N ALA A 55 7.88 3.14 -11.45
CA ALA A 55 7.19 3.99 -12.42
C ALA A 55 7.99 5.26 -12.78
N TYR A 56 8.83 5.75 -11.88
CA TYR A 56 9.78 6.82 -12.17
C TYR A 56 10.90 6.35 -13.10
N ARG A 57 11.44 5.15 -12.87
CA ARG A 57 12.57 4.62 -13.63
C ARG A 57 12.19 4.14 -15.03
N VAL A 58 11.12 3.37 -15.15
CA VAL A 58 10.76 2.68 -16.41
C VAL A 58 9.95 3.58 -17.35
N ARG A 59 9.24 4.59 -16.81
CA ARG A 59 8.41 5.54 -17.58
C ARG A 59 7.38 4.89 -18.52
N SER A 60 7.05 3.61 -18.32
CA SER A 60 6.01 2.87 -19.06
C SER A 60 4.80 2.64 -18.19
N LEU A 61 3.61 2.91 -18.73
CA LEU A 61 2.33 2.66 -18.05
C LEU A 61 2.10 1.16 -17.86
N ALA A 62 2.25 0.36 -18.92
CA ALA A 62 2.02 -1.09 -18.85
C ALA A 62 2.95 -1.78 -17.85
N ALA A 63 4.26 -1.48 -17.91
CA ALA A 63 5.22 -2.05 -16.97
C ALA A 63 4.96 -1.58 -15.53
N GLY A 64 4.59 -0.29 -15.36
CA GLY A 64 4.23 0.26 -14.06
C GLY A 64 3.02 -0.41 -13.44
N THR A 65 1.98 -0.72 -14.23
CA THR A 65 0.79 -1.43 -13.76
C THR A 65 1.11 -2.88 -13.40
N ILE A 66 1.87 -3.60 -14.23
CA ILE A 66 2.28 -4.98 -13.94
C ILE A 66 3.11 -5.04 -12.65
N ALA A 67 4.10 -4.17 -12.50
CA ALA A 67 4.88 -4.07 -11.28
C ALA A 67 4.01 -3.68 -10.07
N GLY A 68 3.04 -2.78 -10.27
CA GLY A 68 2.05 -2.41 -9.27
C GLY A 68 1.27 -3.61 -8.75
N VAL A 69 0.73 -4.44 -9.65
CA VAL A 69 -0.02 -5.65 -9.29
C VAL A 69 0.87 -6.66 -8.57
N LEU A 70 2.08 -6.90 -9.06
CA LEU A 70 3.01 -7.85 -8.45
C LEU A 70 3.48 -7.41 -7.05
N ILE A 71 3.82 -6.13 -6.89
CA ILE A 71 4.27 -5.58 -5.61
C ILE A 71 3.10 -5.58 -4.62
N SER A 72 1.94 -5.03 -4.99
CA SER A 72 0.79 -5.01 -4.09
C SER A 72 0.31 -6.42 -3.73
N GLY A 73 0.31 -7.35 -4.68
CA GLY A 73 -0.05 -8.75 -4.43
C GLY A 73 0.92 -9.50 -3.51
N PHE A 74 2.19 -9.08 -3.44
CA PHE A 74 3.15 -9.62 -2.47
C PHE A 74 2.92 -9.10 -1.05
N PHE A 75 2.39 -7.88 -0.91
CA PHE A 75 2.17 -7.22 0.39
C PHE A 75 0.76 -7.42 0.97
N ALA A 76 -0.21 -7.82 0.14
CA ALA A 76 -1.58 -8.20 0.54
C ALA A 76 -1.53 -9.40 1.51
#